data_AF-A0A7W3FJI2-F1
#
_entry.id   AF-A0A7W3FJI2-F1
#
_cell.length_a   1.000
_cell.length_b   1.000
_cell.length_c   1.000
_cell.angle_alpha   90.00
_cell.angle_beta   90.00
_cell.angle_gamma   90.00
#
_symmetry.space_group_name_H-M   'P 1'
#
loop_
_entity.id
_entity.type
_entity.pdbx_description
1 polymer ?
#
loop_
_entity_poly.entity_id
_entity_poly.type
_entity_poly.pdbx_seq_one_letter_code
_entity_poly.pdbx_strand_id
1 'polypeptide(L)'
;MDEAILLKKLRWRCRRGMRELDQLFERYLDREWPAAPAEEREVFLFLLDCEDDKLWRWFMGYEACPHAHAVPMLDRIRALEA
;
A
#
# COMPACT_ATOMS: atom_id res chain seq x y z
N MET A 1 -12.84 18.51 -3.98
CA MET A 1 -13.96 17.54 -3.94
C MET A 1 -13.51 16.14 -4.37
N ASP A 2 -12.38 16.04 -5.06
CA ASP A 2 -11.83 14.81 -5.64
C ASP A 2 -11.09 13.91 -4.66
N GLU A 3 -10.43 14.46 -3.65
CA GLU A 3 -9.61 13.68 -2.71
C GLU A 3 -10.44 12.74 -1.83
N ALA A 4 -11.61 13.18 -1.35
CA ALA A 4 -12.52 12.32 -0.59
C ALA A 4 -13.07 11.15 -1.43
N ILE A 5 -13.24 11.35 -2.74
CA ILE A 5 -13.68 10.29 -3.67
C ILE A 5 -12.54 9.31 -3.93
N LEU A 6 -11.31 9.82 -4.14
CA LEU A 6 -10.11 9.00 -4.25
C LEU A 6 -9.90 8.14 -3.00
N LEU A 7 -9.98 8.74 -1.81
CA LEU A 7 -9.82 8.02 -0.55
C LEU A 7 -10.84 6.87 -0.40
N LYS A 8 -12.11 7.10 -0.76
CA LYS A 8 -13.14 6.05 -0.76
C LYS A 8 -12.82 4.93 -1.75
N LYS A 9 -12.36 5.26 -2.96
CA LYS A 9 -11.95 4.26 -3.97
C LYS A 9 -10.76 3.44 -3.49
N LEU A 10 -9.79 4.08 -2.82
CA LEU A 10 -8.61 3.42 -2.29
C LEU A 10 -8.95 2.50 -1.14
N ARG A 11 -9.74 2.97 -0.19
CA ARG A 11 -10.23 2.14 0.92
C ARG A 11 -10.98 0.92 0.40
N TRP A 12 -11.71 1.03 -0.71
CA TRP A 12 -12.36 -0.12 -1.34
C TRP A 12 -11.37 -1.06 -2.05
N ARG A 13 -10.31 -0.53 -2.68
CA ARG A 13 -9.20 -1.31 -3.28
C ARG A 13 -8.31 -2.02 -2.25
N CYS A 14 -8.27 -1.54 -1.01
CA CYS A 14 -7.55 -2.19 0.08
C CYS A 14 -8.24 -3.51 0.51
N ARG A 15 -9.57 -3.60 0.32
CA ARG A 15 -10.38 -4.78 0.67
C ARG A 15 -10.06 -5.95 -0.26
N ARG A 16 -9.09 -6.74 0.16
CA ARG A 16 -8.53 -7.88 -0.57
C ARG A 16 -8.89 -9.20 0.08
N GLY A 17 -8.55 -10.31 -0.58
CA GLY A 17 -8.80 -11.66 -0.05
C GLY A 17 -8.00 -11.99 1.21
N MET A 18 -6.95 -11.23 1.51
CA MET A 18 -6.08 -11.44 2.70
C MET A 18 -6.23 -10.32 3.72
N ARG A 19 -6.51 -10.71 4.97
CA ARG A 19 -6.81 -9.80 6.07
C ARG A 19 -5.58 -9.05 6.57
N GLU A 20 -4.40 -9.66 6.53
CA GLU A 20 -3.16 -8.96 6.88
C GLU A 20 -2.85 -7.82 5.91
N LEU A 21 -2.97 -8.05 4.60
CA LEU A 21 -2.76 -7.01 3.58
C LEU A 21 -3.77 -5.87 3.73
N ASP A 22 -5.05 -6.19 3.91
CA ASP A 22 -6.10 -5.20 4.13
C ASP A 22 -5.76 -4.28 5.33
N GLN A 23 -5.34 -4.86 6.46
CA GLN A 23 -4.92 -4.08 7.62
C GLN A 23 -3.68 -3.21 7.37
N LEU A 24 -2.67 -3.71 6.65
CA LEU A 24 -1.48 -2.93 6.31
C LEU A 24 -1.83 -1.73 5.44
N PHE A 25 -2.60 -1.96 4.38
CA PHE A 25 -3.02 -0.91 3.46
C PHE A 25 -3.97 0.10 4.13
N GLU A 26 -4.92 -0.35 4.95
CA GLU A 26 -5.81 0.54 5.70
C GLU A 26 -5.05 1.40 6.71
N ARG A 27 -4.08 0.84 7.44
CA ARG A 27 -3.23 1.59 8.38
C ARG A 27 -2.43 2.67 7.67
N TYR A 28 -1.81 2.33 6.54
CA TYR A 28 -1.09 3.29 5.72
C TYR A 28 -2.03 4.40 5.21
N LEU A 29 -3.22 4.03 4.72
CA LEU A 29 -4.21 4.97 4.21
C LEU A 29 -4.71 5.93 5.30
N ASP A 30 -4.78 5.49 6.55
CA ASP A 30 -5.27 6.32 7.66
C ASP A 30 -4.16 7.22 8.24
N ARG A 31 -2.93 6.69 8.39
CA ARG A 31 -1.83 7.37 9.08
C ARG A 31 -0.93 8.18 8.15
N GLU A 32 -0.57 7.65 6.99
CA GLU A 32 0.45 8.24 6.12
C GLU A 32 -0.14 8.93 4.90
N TRP A 33 -1.25 8.46 4.33
CA TRP A 33 -1.89 9.10 3.17
C TRP A 33 -2.07 10.63 3.26
N PRO A 34 -2.50 11.21 4.41
CA PRO A 34 -2.67 12.66 4.53
C PRO A 34 -1.36 13.44 4.40
N ALA A 35 -0.24 12.82 4.80
CA ALA A 35 1.10 13.40 4.78
C ALA A 35 1.96 12.90 3.60
N ALA A 36 1.51 11.87 2.88
CA ALA A 36 2.23 11.25 1.79
C ALA A 36 2.32 12.20 0.59
N PRO A 37 3.52 12.44 0.03
CA PRO A 37 3.70 13.23 -1.18
C PRO A 37 3.09 12.53 -2.41
N ALA A 38 2.88 13.28 -3.49
CA ALA A 38 2.28 12.75 -4.72
C ALA A 38 3.02 11.52 -5.27
N GLU A 39 4.36 11.56 -5.28
CA GLU A 39 5.19 10.44 -5.74
C GLU A 39 4.93 9.16 -4.94
N GLU A 40 4.78 9.28 -3.62
CA GLU A 40 4.51 8.14 -2.75
C GLU A 40 3.08 7.61 -2.94
N ARG A 41 2.12 8.51 -3.15
CA ARG A 41 0.74 8.12 -3.49
C ARG A 41 0.70 7.36 -4.82
N GLU A 42 1.49 7.76 -5.81
CA GLU A 42 1.61 7.02 -7.09
C GLU A 42 2.19 5.62 -6.89
N VAL A 43 3.25 5.51 -6.08
CA VAL A 43 3.83 4.20 -5.71
C VAL A 43 2.81 3.33 -4.98
N PHE A 44 2.01 3.90 -4.07
CA PHE A 44 0.94 3.18 -3.39
C PHE A 44 -0.13 2.67 -4.35
N LEU A 45 -0.54 3.52 -5.30
CA LEU A 45 -1.50 3.15 -6.33
C LEU A 45 -0.97 2.01 -7.21
N PHE A 46 0.32 2.05 -7.54
CA PHE A 46 1.00 0.99 -8.26
C PHE A 46 1.00 -0.33 -7.47
N LEU A 47 1.31 -0.29 -6.17
CA LEU A 47 1.21 -1.45 -5.29
C LEU A 47 -0.23 -1.96 -5.20
N LEU A 48 -1.23 -1.07 -5.17
CA LEU A 48 -2.64 -1.47 -5.13
C LEU A 48 -3.13 -2.16 -6.41
N ASP A 49 -2.46 -1.96 -7.54
CA ASP A 49 -2.76 -2.64 -8.81
C ASP A 49 -2.08 -4.02 -8.91
N CYS A 50 -1.09 -4.29 -8.07
CA CYS A 50 -0.41 -5.59 -8.01
C CYS A 50 -1.26 -6.67 -7.33
N GLU A 51 -1.03 -7.92 -7.74
CA GLU A 51 -1.68 -9.11 -7.19
C GLU A 51 -1.33 -9.33 -5.71
N ASP A 52 -2.33 -9.75 -4.92
CA ASP A 52 -2.20 -10.03 -3.48
C ASP A 52 -1.08 -11.02 -3.16
N ASP A 53 -0.93 -12.08 -3.96
CA ASP A 53 0.10 -13.11 -3.76
C ASP A 53 1.52 -12.52 -3.87
N LYS A 54 1.76 -11.64 -4.85
CA LYS A 54 3.06 -10.99 -5.05
C LYS A 54 3.38 -10.02 -3.93
N LEU A 55 2.41 -9.19 -3.56
CA LEU A 55 2.59 -8.22 -2.48
C LEU A 55 2.93 -8.93 -1.18
N TRP A 56 2.21 -9.99 -0.86
CA TRP A 56 2.50 -10.81 0.32
C TRP A 56 3.92 -11.38 0.31
N ARG A 57 4.38 -11.91 -0.83
CA ARG A 57 5.77 -12.38 -0.97
C ARG A 57 6.78 -11.25 -0.76
N TRP A 58 6.51 -10.06 -1.26
CA TRP A 58 7.37 -8.89 -1.06
C TRP A 58 7.39 -8.43 0.40
N PHE A 59 6.23 -8.40 1.06
CA PHE A 59 6.10 -8.03 2.48
C PHE A 59 6.82 -9.03 3.39
N MET A 60 6.71 -10.31 3.08
CA MET A 60 7.41 -11.38 3.82
C MET A 60 8.90 -11.49 3.48
N GLY A 61 9.37 -10.78 2.46
CA GLY A 61 10.76 -10.88 1.98
C GLY A 61 11.08 -12.18 1.25
N TYR A 62 10.06 -12.93 0.80
CA TYR A 62 10.23 -14.10 -0.05
C TYR A 62 10.66 -13.74 -1.48
N GLU A 63 10.28 -12.55 -1.93
CA GLU A 63 10.62 -12.04 -3.26
C GLU A 63 11.00 -10.56 -3.19
N ALA A 64 11.98 -10.14 -3.99
CA ALA A 64 12.37 -8.74 -4.10
C ALA A 64 11.42 -8.00 -5.05
N CYS A 65 10.91 -6.84 -4.62
CA CYS A 65 10.12 -6.00 -5.51
C CYS A 65 11.00 -5.51 -6.68
N PRO A 66 10.65 -5.79 -7.95
CA PRO A 66 11.46 -5.37 -9.08
C PRO A 66 11.44 -3.84 -9.29
N HIS A 67 10.53 -3.14 -8.60
CA HIS A 67 10.35 -1.70 -8.70
C HIS A 67 11.13 -1.02 -7.57
N ALA A 68 12.30 -0.46 -7.88
CA ALA A 68 13.15 0.23 -6.90
C ALA A 68 12.43 1.36 -6.16
N HIS A 69 11.48 2.04 -6.81
CA HIS A 69 10.66 3.09 -6.21
C HIS A 69 9.62 2.56 -5.21
N ALA A 70 9.23 1.29 -5.31
CA ALA A 70 8.26 0.65 -4.41
C ALA A 70 8.91 0.02 -3.17
N VAL A 71 10.21 -0.27 -3.22
CA VAL A 71 10.99 -0.80 -2.09
C VAL A 71 10.87 0.07 -0.82
N PRO A 72 11.14 1.40 -0.85
CA PRO A 72 11.03 2.24 0.36
C PRO A 72 9.60 2.28 0.91
N MET A 73 8.60 2.19 0.04
CA MET A 73 7.19 2.17 0.41
C MET A 73 6.81 0.88 1.16
N LEU A 74 7.28 -0.27 0.68
CA LEU A 74 7.07 -1.55 1.36
C LEU A 74 7.71 -1.54 2.75
N ASP A 75 8.91 -0.98 2.88
CA ASP A 75 9.60 -0.85 4.17
C ASP A 75 8.83 0.05 5.15
N ARG A 76 8.33 1.19 4.68
CA ARG A 76 7.45 2.08 5.45
C ARG A 76 6.20 1.36 5.95
N ILE A 77 5.47 0.67 5.06
CA ILE A 77 4.25 -0.04 5.43
C ILE A 77 4.54 -1.14 6.46
N ARG A 78 5.67 -1.85 6.33
CA ARG A 78 6.12 -2.83 7.33
C ARG A 78 6.45 -2.19 8.67
N ALA A 79 7.05 -1.00 8.68
CA ALA A 79 7.33 -0.26 9.91
C ALA A 79 6.07 0.19 10.66
N LEU A 80 4.93 0.35 9.97
CA LEU A 80 3.63 0.68 10.56
C LEU A 80 2.90 -0.52 11.20
N GLU A 81 3.42 -1.73 11.04
CA GLU A 81 2.88 -2.94 11.65
C GLU A 81 3.13 -2.96 13.19
N ALA A 82 4.17 -2.25 13.66
CA ALA A 82 4.59 -2.15 15.06
C ALA A 82 3.77 -1.20 15.95
#